data_AF-A0A496PD77-F1
#
_entry.id   AF-A0A496PD77-F1
#
_cell.length_a   1.000
_cell.length_b   1.000
_cell.length_c   1.000
_cell.angle_alpha   90.00
_cell.angle_beta   90.00
_cell.angle_gamma   90.00
#
_symmetry.space_group_name_H-M   'P 1'
#
loop_
_entity.id
_entity.type
_entity.pdbx_description
1 polymer ?
#
loop_
_entity_poly.entity_id
_entity_poly.type
_entity_poly.pdbx_seq_one_letter_code
_entity_poly.pdbx_strand_id
1 'polypeptide(L)'
;MPNIKSSIRSVKTDAERRAKNAAVKSQIRTAARKTVEAVQAGAVEEAKQALVHATSVIDKAASKGVLHKNTAARKKSNLAAKVNAL
;
A
#
# COMPACT_ATOMS: atom_id res chain seq x y z
N MET A 1 -22.30 -10.80 20.92
CA MET A 1 -21.05 -11.60 20.99
C MET A 1 -21.26 -12.90 20.24
N PRO A 2 -20.21 -13.51 19.66
CA PRO A 2 -20.36 -14.81 19.01
C PRO A 2 -20.66 -15.88 20.08
N ASN A 3 -21.72 -16.66 19.87
CA ASN A 3 -22.15 -17.67 20.84
C ASN A 3 -21.45 -19.04 20.61
N ILE A 4 -20.90 -19.26 19.42
CA ILE A 4 -20.20 -20.49 19.04
C ILE A 4 -18.69 -20.31 19.29
N LYS A 5 -18.03 -21.30 19.91
CA LYS A 5 -16.59 -21.28 20.22
C LYS A 5 -15.71 -20.97 19.00
N SER A 6 -16.03 -21.55 17.84
CA SER A 6 -15.32 -21.29 16.58
C SER A 6 -15.42 -19.83 16.16
N SER A 7 -16.61 -19.23 16.27
CA SER A 7 -16.85 -17.84 15.92
C SER A 7 -16.14 -16.84 16.85
N ILE A 8 -16.05 -17.15 18.15
CA ILE A 8 -15.24 -16.35 19.10
C ILE A 8 -13.77 -16.33 18.66
N ARG A 9 -13.23 -17.49 18.26
CA ARG A 9 -11.85 -17.61 17.75
C ARG A 9 -11.65 -16.79 16.47
N SER A 10 -12.58 -16.90 15.52
CA SER A 10 -12.50 -16.16 14.25
C SER A 10 -12.44 -14.65 14.48
N VAL A 11 -13.30 -14.10 15.35
CA VAL A 11 -13.31 -12.66 15.67
C VAL A 11 -11.96 -12.19 16.22
N LYS A 12 -11.33 -12.98 17.11
CA LYS A 12 -9.99 -12.66 17.63
C LYS A 12 -8.94 -12.63 16.51
N THR A 13 -8.90 -13.67 15.68
CA THR A 13 -7.93 -13.76 14.57
C THR A 13 -8.13 -12.68 13.51
N ASP A 14 -9.38 -12.28 13.25
CA ASP A 14 -9.69 -11.24 12.28
C ASP A 14 -9.32 -9.85 12.78
N ALA A 15 -9.45 -9.60 14.08
CA ALA A 15 -8.95 -8.37 14.70
C ALA A 15 -7.42 -8.24 14.54
N GLU A 16 -6.68 -9.33 14.80
CA GLU A 16 -5.23 -9.38 14.64
C GLU A 16 -4.79 -9.16 13.18
N ARG A 17 -5.47 -9.83 12.23
CA ARG A 17 -5.24 -9.63 10.77
C ARG A 17 -5.56 -8.20 10.35
N ARG A 18 -6.66 -7.63 10.84
CA ARG A 18 -7.09 -6.27 10.53
C ARG A 18 -6.03 -5.25 10.99
N ALA A 19 -5.50 -5.39 12.20
CA ALA A 19 -4.46 -4.51 12.72
C ALA A 19 -3.19 -4.53 11.85
N LYS A 20 -2.70 -5.72 11.49
CA LYS A 20 -1.53 -5.89 10.60
C LYS A 20 -1.78 -5.28 9.21
N ASN A 21 -2.94 -5.56 8.62
CA ASN A 21 -3.29 -5.05 7.29
C ASN A 21 -3.52 -3.54 7.28
N ALA A 22 -4.00 -2.96 8.38
CA ALA A 22 -4.17 -1.52 8.52
C ALA A 22 -2.83 -0.78 8.45
N ALA A 23 -1.80 -1.29 9.13
CA ALA A 23 -0.45 -0.73 9.09
C ALA A 23 0.13 -0.77 7.66
N VAL A 24 0.03 -1.90 6.96
CA VAL A 24 0.50 -2.04 5.57
C VAL A 24 -0.25 -1.09 4.63
N LYS A 25 -1.59 -0.99 4.76
CA LYS A 25 -2.39 -0.05 3.96
C LYS A 25 -2.06 1.42 4.26
N SER A 26 -1.66 1.74 5.48
CA SER A 26 -1.19 3.08 5.85
C SER A 26 0.15 3.39 5.19
N GLN A 27 1.11 2.48 5.26
CA GLN A 27 2.43 2.63 4.63
C GLN A 27 2.32 2.88 3.12
N ILE A 28 1.46 2.13 2.42
CA ILE A 28 1.23 2.32 0.98
C ILE A 28 0.65 3.71 0.69
N ARG A 29 -0.30 4.18 1.51
CA ARG A 29 -0.89 5.52 1.36
C ARG A 29 0.14 6.61 1.57
N THR A 30 0.97 6.50 2.60
CA THR A 30 2.03 7.47 2.89
C THR A 30 3.08 7.49 1.77
N ALA A 31 3.53 6.33 1.29
CA ALA A 31 4.50 6.26 0.19
C ALA A 31 3.94 6.88 -1.10
N ALA A 32 2.68 6.57 -1.44
CA ALA A 32 2.01 7.16 -2.61
C ALA A 32 1.80 8.67 -2.48
N ARG A 33 1.55 9.17 -1.25
CA ARG A 33 1.42 10.62 -1.02
C ARG A 33 2.76 11.32 -1.23
N LYS A 34 3.85 10.80 -0.65
CA LYS A 34 5.20 11.34 -0.82
C LYS A 34 5.61 11.44 -2.29
N THR A 35 5.30 10.42 -3.10
CA THR A 35 5.56 10.49 -4.55
C THR A 35 4.79 11.60 -5.25
N VAL A 36 3.54 11.84 -4.84
CA VAL A 36 2.72 12.90 -5.45
C VAL A 36 3.20 14.28 -5.01
N GLU A 37 3.57 14.43 -3.74
CA GLU A 37 4.14 15.68 -3.21
C GLU A 37 5.46 16.04 -3.92
N ALA A 38 6.36 15.07 -4.11
CA ALA A 38 7.61 15.27 -4.85
C ALA A 38 7.38 15.65 -6.33
N VAL A 39 6.36 15.05 -6.96
CA VAL A 39 5.93 15.42 -8.32
C VAL A 39 5.40 16.86 -8.36
N GLN A 40 4.60 17.28 -7.38
CA GLN A 40 4.09 18.65 -7.31
C GLN A 40 5.20 19.68 -7.05
N ALA A 41 6.26 19.30 -6.33
CA ALA A 41 7.41 20.14 -6.06
C ALA A 41 8.38 20.27 -7.26
N GLY A 42 8.20 19.52 -8.34
CA GLY A 42 9.09 19.55 -9.51
C GLY A 42 10.48 18.90 -9.28
N ALA A 43 10.66 18.19 -8.16
CA ALA A 43 11.94 17.58 -7.80
C ALA A 43 12.09 16.20 -8.46
N VAL A 44 12.66 16.18 -9.68
CA VAL A 44 12.78 14.97 -10.53
C VAL A 44 13.47 13.80 -9.83
N GLU A 45 14.60 14.06 -9.17
CA GLU A 45 15.39 13.00 -8.51
C GLU A 45 14.70 12.45 -7.26
N GLU A 46 14.07 13.33 -6.47
CA GLU A 46 13.29 12.91 -5.30
C GLU A 46 12.04 12.12 -5.71
N ALA A 47 11.38 12.51 -6.80
CA ALA A 47 10.22 11.81 -7.34
C ALA A 47 10.59 10.38 -7.81
N LYS A 48 11.74 10.21 -8.49
CA LYS A 48 12.26 8.89 -8.88
C LYS A 48 12.57 8.01 -7.67
N GLN A 49 13.27 8.55 -6.66
CA GLN A 49 13.59 7.79 -5.44
C GLN A 49 12.33 7.40 -4.66
N ALA A 50 11.39 8.34 -4.52
CA ALA A 50 10.11 8.09 -3.87
C ALA A 50 9.31 7.00 -4.63
N LEU A 51 9.37 6.99 -5.96
CA LEU A 51 8.70 5.98 -6.79
C LEU A 51 9.31 4.59 -6.60
N VAL A 52 10.64 4.46 -6.54
CA VAL A 52 11.31 3.18 -6.24
C VAL A 52 10.89 2.67 -4.85
N HIS A 53 10.82 3.54 -3.86
CA HIS A 53 10.34 3.15 -2.53
C HIS A 53 8.86 2.74 -2.56
N ALA A 54 7.99 3.51 -3.21
CA ALA A 54 6.56 3.22 -3.29
C ALA A 54 6.28 1.90 -4.02
N THR A 55 6.99 1.62 -5.12
CA THR A 55 6.86 0.35 -5.86
C THR A 55 7.28 -0.84 -5.01
N SER A 56 8.40 -0.75 -4.29
CA SER A 56 8.85 -1.79 -3.35
C SER A 56 7.83 -2.10 -2.26
N VAL A 57 7.23 -1.08 -1.65
CA VAL A 57 6.20 -1.26 -0.61
C VAL A 57 4.92 -1.88 -1.19
N ILE A 58 4.50 -1.45 -2.38
CA ILE A 58 3.31 -1.99 -3.05
C ILE A 58 3.50 -3.47 -3.41
N ASP A 59 4.67 -3.84 -3.92
CA ASP A 59 4.95 -5.22 -4.32
C ASP A 59 5.11 -6.15 -3.11
N LYS A 60 5.70 -5.67 -2.00
CA LYS A 60 5.70 -6.39 -0.71
C LYS A 60 4.29 -6.58 -0.15
N ALA A 61 3.38 -5.65 -0.37
CA ALA A 61 1.99 -5.80 0.06
C ALA A 61 1.21 -6.80 -0.81
N ALA A 62 1.54 -6.87 -2.11
CA ALA A 62 0.97 -7.85 -3.02
C ALA A 62 1.47 -9.28 -2.71
N SER A 63 2.76 -9.45 -2.43
CA SER A 63 3.31 -10.77 -2.07
C SER A 63 2.75 -11.31 -0.75
N LYS A 64 2.48 -10.43 0.21
CA LYS A 64 1.80 -10.77 1.48
C LYS A 64 0.28 -10.98 1.35
N GLY A 65 -0.30 -10.84 0.14
CA GLY A 65 -1.73 -10.99 -0.10
C GLY A 65 -2.61 -9.89 0.48
N VAL A 66 -2.02 -8.77 0.95
CA VAL A 66 -2.77 -7.62 1.48
C VAL A 66 -3.46 -6.84 0.36
N LEU A 67 -2.86 -6.87 -0.85
CA LEU A 67 -3.43 -6.33 -2.08
C LEU A 67 -3.46 -7.41 -3.15
N HIS A 68 -4.50 -7.37 -3.98
CA HIS A 68 -4.53 -8.16 -5.21
C HIS A 68 -3.46 -7.65 -6.20
N LYS A 69 -2.87 -8.55 -6.98
CA LYS A 69 -1.81 -8.25 -7.96
C LYS A 69 -2.24 -7.15 -8.94
N ASN A 70 -3.48 -7.19 -9.42
CA ASN A 70 -4.01 -6.17 -10.34
C ASN A 70 -4.14 -4.79 -9.67
N THR A 71 -4.51 -4.75 -8.39
CA THR A 71 -4.59 -3.49 -7.64
C THR A 71 -3.21 -2.89 -7.41
N ALA A 72 -2.21 -3.74 -7.16
CA ALA A 72 -0.81 -3.33 -7.07
C ALA A 72 -0.31 -2.79 -8.42
N ALA A 73 -0.54 -3.52 -9.52
CA ALA A 73 -0.18 -3.09 -10.87
C ALA A 73 -0.80 -1.75 -11.26
N ARG A 74 -2.11 -1.56 -11.01
CA ARG A 74 -2.81 -0.29 -11.26
C ARG A 74 -2.20 0.87 -10.48
N LYS A 75 -1.89 0.65 -9.19
CA LYS A 75 -1.26 1.69 -8.35
C LYS A 75 0.14 2.06 -8.84
N LYS A 76 0.95 1.07 -9.25
CA LYS A 76 2.28 1.33 -9.82
C LYS A 76 2.19 2.11 -11.13
N SER A 77 1.31 1.70 -12.04
CA SER A 77 1.08 2.36 -13.32
C SER A 77 0.68 3.83 -13.13
N ASN A 78 -0.29 4.10 -12.24
CA ASN A 78 -0.75 5.47 -11.97
C ASN A 78 0.35 6.37 -11.38
N LEU A 79 1.23 5.83 -10.53
CA LEU A 79 2.34 6.61 -9.97
C LEU A 79 3.43 6.86 -11.01
N ALA A 80 3.77 5.85 -11.82
CA ALA A 80 4.74 6.00 -12.91
C ALA A 80 4.28 7.02 -13.96
N ALA A 81 3.01 6.99 -14.36
CA ALA A 81 2.46 7.96 -15.31
C ALA A 81 2.59 9.41 -14.81
N LYS A 82 2.43 9.65 -13.50
CA LYS A 82 2.58 10.98 -12.90
C LYS A 82 4.02 11.46 -12.84
N VAL A 83 4.96 10.55 -12.53
CA VAL A 83 6.39 10.88 -12.50
C VAL A 83 6.94 11.10 -13.92
N ASN A 84 6.44 10.35 -14.91
CA ASN A 84 6.85 10.49 -16.31
C ASN A 84 6.25 11.71 -17.01
N ALA A 85 5.16 12.28 -16.47
CA ALA A 85 4.52 13.48 -17.00
C ALA A 85 5.15 14.78 -16.46
N LEU A 86 6.15 14.66 -15.59
CA LEU A 86 6.98 15.73 -15.04
C LEU A 86 8.27 15.82 -15.87
#